data_AF-U7R433-F1
#
_entry.id   AF-U7R433-F1
#
_cell.length_a   1.000
_cell.length_b   1.000
_cell.length_c   1.000
_cell.angle_alpha   90.00
_cell.angle_beta   90.00
_cell.angle_gamma   90.00
#
_symmetry.space_group_name_H-M   'P 1'
#
loop_
_entity.id
_entity.type
_entity.pdbx_description
1 polymer ?
#
loop_
_entity_poly.entity_id
_entity_poly.type
_entity_poly.pdbx_seq_one_letter_code
_entity_poly.pdbx_strand_id
1 'polypeptide(L)' 'MSALAEMERELIVERTNAGLIAARAQGRIGGRPVSLSAEDRKQAIRLLAKGHTRKQLSLIYNTSLSTVYKYLPVEN' A
#
# COMPACT_ATOMS: atom_id res chain seq x y z
N MET A 1 -38.18 -7.54 14.23
CA MET A 1 -37.45 -6.26 14.17
C MET A 1 -36.09 -6.44 13.46
N SER A 2 -36.03 -7.08 12.28
CA SER A 2 -34.75 -7.23 11.53
C SER A 2 -34.76 -6.46 10.21
N ALA A 3 -35.87 -6.47 9.47
CA ALA A 3 -35.98 -5.83 8.16
C ALA A 3 -35.64 -4.33 8.17
N LEU A 4 -36.05 -3.59 9.20
CA LEU A 4 -35.71 -2.16 9.33
C LEU A 4 -34.21 -1.95 9.60
N ALA A 5 -33.59 -2.79 10.43
CA ALA A 5 -32.17 -2.71 10.74
C ALA A 5 -31.30 -3.06 9.52
N GLU A 6 -31.74 -4.03 8.71
CA GLU A 6 -31.10 -4.37 7.44
C GLU A 6 -31.18 -3.21 6.43
N MET A 7 -32.36 -2.59 6.28
CA MET A 7 -32.55 -1.42 5.43
C MET A 7 -31.66 -0.23 5.85
N GLU A 8 -31.57 0.05 7.15
CA GLU A 8 -30.70 1.12 7.66
C GLU A 8 -29.21 0.84 7.39
N ARG A 9 -28.78 -0.41 7.55
CA ARG A 9 -27.41 -0.82 7.24
C ARG A 9 -27.10 -0.64 5.75
N GLU A 10 -28.01 -1.05 4.87
CA GLU A 10 -27.84 -0.88 3.42
C GLU A 10 -27.69 0.59 3.04
N LEU A 11 -28.52 1.47 3.61
CA LEU A 11 -28.43 2.90 3.37
C LEU A 11 -27.10 3.52 3.82
N ILE A 12 -26.55 3.06 4.96
CA ILE A 12 -25.24 3.51 5.46
C ILE A 12 -24.11 3.05 4.53
N VAL A 13 -24.17 1.80 4.06
CA VAL A 13 -23.18 1.26 3.11
C VAL A 13 -23.21 2.03 1.80
N GLU A 14 -24.39 2.29 1.25
CA GLU A 14 -24.56 3.06 0.01
C GLU A 14 -23.96 4.46 0.13
N ARG A 15 -24.28 5.18 1.21
CA ARG A 15 -23.73 6.52 1.47
C ARG A 15 -22.22 6.51 1.64
N THR A 16 -21.68 5.51 2.33
CA THR A 16 -20.23 5.37 2.52
C THR A 16 -19.53 5.15 1.18
N ASN A 17 -20.08 4.29 0.33
CA ASN A 17 -19.55 4.03 -1.01
C ASN A 17 -19.61 5.28 -1.90
N ALA A 18 -20.72 6.02 -1.88
CA ALA A 18 -20.86 7.27 -2.60
C ALA A 18 -19.79 8.29 -2.18
N GLY A 19 -19.55 8.43 -0.86
CA GLY A 19 -18.50 9.29 -0.33
C GLY A 19 -17.09 8.85 -0.74
N LEU A 20 -16.81 7.54 -0.72
CA LEU A 20 -15.53 6.99 -1.18
C LEU A 20 -15.29 7.24 -2.67
N ILE A 21 -16.33 7.13 -3.51
CA ILE A 21 -16.25 7.44 -4.95
C ILE A 21 -15.95 8.93 -5.15
N ALA A 22 -16.66 9.82 -4.47
CA ALA A 22 -16.42 11.26 -4.56
C ALA A 22 -14.99 11.63 -4.14
N ALA A 23 -14.48 11.05 -3.04
CA ALA A 23 -13.11 11.29 -2.59
C ALA A 23 -12.06 10.76 -3.58
N ARG A 24 -12.29 9.58 -4.19
CA ARG A 24 -11.41 9.06 -5.26
C ARG A 24 -11.41 9.97 -6.49
N ALA A 25 -12.55 10.51 -6.89
CA ALA A 25 -12.65 11.46 -8.00
C ALA A 25 -11.87 12.76 -7.74
N GLN A 26 -11.73 13.18 -6.48
CA GLN A 26 -10.88 14.29 -6.06
C GLN A 26 -9.38 13.92 -5.96
N GLY A 27 -8.98 12.70 -6.33
CA GLY A 27 -7.60 12.25 -6.32
C GLY A 27 -7.13 11.62 -5.01
N ARG A 28 -8.01 11.38 -4.03
CA ARG A 28 -7.64 10.67 -2.80
C ARG A 28 -7.36 9.20 -3.11
N ILE A 29 -6.13 8.77 -2.88
CA ILE A 29 -5.75 7.35 -2.91
C ILE A 29 -5.99 6.77 -1.51
N GLY A 30 -7.03 5.94 -1.37
CA GLY A 30 -7.32 5.23 -0.12
C GLY A 30 -6.39 4.02 0.13
N GLY A 31 -6.57 3.35 1.27
CA GLY A 31 -5.79 2.17 1.64
C GLY A 31 -4.56 2.47 2.50
N ARG A 32 -3.76 1.43 2.79
CA ARG A 32 -2.54 1.56 3.59
C ARG A 32 -1.45 2.28 2.76
N PRO A 33 -0.78 3.31 3.30
CA PRO A 33 0.35 3.95 2.63
C PRO A 33 1.46 2.96 2.26
N VAL A 34 2.07 3.16 1.10
CA VAL A 34 3.21 2.35 0.66
C VAL A 34 4.41 2.60 1.56
N SER A 35 5.07 1.52 1.98
CA SER A 35 6.23 1.57 2.88
C SER A 35 7.53 2.04 2.21
N LEU A 36 7.61 1.99 0.89
CA LEU A 36 8.81 2.35 0.12
C LEU A 36 8.41 3.23 -1.06
N SER A 37 8.91 4.47 -1.09
CA SER A 37 8.67 5.44 -2.17
C SER A 37 9.26 4.94 -3.50
N ALA A 38 8.81 5.52 -4.61
CA ALA A 38 9.39 5.26 -5.92
C ALA A 38 10.88 5.64 -5.98
N GLU A 39 11.27 6.75 -5.33
CA GLU A 39 12.67 7.17 -5.27
C GLU A 39 13.52 6.25 -4.41
N ASP A 40 12.99 5.81 -3.26
CA ASP A 40 13.64 4.82 -2.40
C ASP A 40 13.90 3.52 -3.16
N ARG A 41 12.96 3.07 -3.99
CA ARG A 41 13.14 1.87 -4.84
C ARG A 41 14.26 2.06 -5.84
N LYS A 42 14.31 3.21 -6.53
CA LYS A 42 15.41 3.50 -7.47
C LYS A 42 16.76 3.52 -6.75
N GLN A 43 16.82 4.09 -5.55
CA GLN A 43 18.05 4.08 -4.74
C GLN A 43 18.41 2.67 -4.27
N ALA A 44 17.44 1.88 -3.81
CA ALA A 44 17.61 0.49 -3.43
C ALA A 44 18.18 -0.36 -4.57
N ILE A 45 17.69 -0.19 -5.80
CA ILE A 45 18.22 -0.88 -6.99
C ILE A 45 19.70 -0.52 -7.20
N ARG A 46 20.06 0.77 -7.10
CA ARG A 46 21.46 1.20 -7.21
C ARG A 46 22.35 0.62 -6.10
N LEU A 47 21.83 0.49 -4.88
CA LEU A 47 22.58 -0.11 -3.77
C LEU A 47 22.79 -1.61 -3.98
N LEU A 48 21.79 -2.33 -4.48
CA LEU A 48 21.94 -3.74 -4.86
C LEU A 48 22.99 -3.92 -5.95
N ALA A 49 22.97 -3.07 -6.98
CA ALA A 49 23.96 -3.10 -8.07
C ALA A 49 25.40 -2.83 -7.56
N LYS A 50 25.55 -2.07 -6.46
CA LYS A 50 26.84 -1.85 -5.78
C LYS A 50 27.27 -3.01 -4.86
N GLY A 51 26.47 -4.07 -4.76
CA GLY A 51 26.79 -5.26 -3.96
C GLY A 51 26.22 -5.26 -2.53
N HIS A 52 25.36 -4.31 -2.16
CA HIS A 52 24.67 -4.39 -0.87
C HIS A 52 23.72 -5.59 -0.82
N THR A 53 23.59 -6.22 0.35
CA THR A 53 22.66 -7.34 0.51
C THR A 53 21.24 -6.84 0.77
N ARG A 54 20.23 -7.61 0.35
CA ARG A 54 18.81 -7.30 0.64
C ARG A 54 18.50 -7.18 2.14
N LYS A 55 19.27 -7.87 3.00
CA LYS A 55 19.22 -7.71 4.46
C LYS A 55 19.75 -6.35 4.91
N GLN A 56 20.84 -5.85 4.35
CA GLN A 56 21.30 -4.50 4.65
C GLN A 56 20.25 -3.46 4.21
N LEU A 57 19.62 -3.63 3.06
CA LEU A 57 18.56 -2.74 2.61
C LEU A 57 17.36 -2.74 3.57
N SER A 58 16.96 -3.89 4.11
CA SER A 58 15.85 -3.95 5.06
C SER A 58 16.13 -3.14 6.33
N LEU A 59 17.38 -3.16 6.81
CA LEU A 59 17.80 -2.31 7.93
C LEU A 59 17.82 -0.82 7.56
N ILE A 60 18.39 -0.46 6.40
CA ILE A 60 18.52 0.93 5.95
C ILE A 60 17.15 1.61 5.84
N TYR A 61 16.18 0.92 5.24
CA TYR A 61 14.83 1.47 5.03
C TYR A 61 13.86 1.14 6.18
N ASN A 62 14.33 0.52 7.26
CA ASN A 62 13.50 0.06 8.39
C ASN A 62 12.25 -0.72 7.93
N THR A 63 12.43 -1.65 6.99
CA THR A 63 11.35 -2.48 6.44
C THR A 63 11.65 -3.97 6.68
N SER A 64 10.63 -4.81 6.53
CA SER A 64 10.84 -6.27 6.58
C SER A 64 11.59 -6.76 5.33
N LEU A 65 12.33 -7.85 5.46
CA LEU A 65 12.93 -8.56 4.32
C LEU A 65 11.90 -8.90 3.24
N SER A 66 10.69 -9.31 3.65
CA SER A 66 9.59 -9.59 2.73
C SER A 66 9.16 -8.36 1.92
N THR A 67 9.21 -7.16 2.51
CA THR A 67 8.92 -5.91 1.80
C THR A 67 9.99 -5.61 0.75
N VAL A 68 11.27 -5.86 1.09
CA VAL A 68 12.38 -5.68 0.14
C VAL A 68 12.22 -6.63 -1.04
N TYR A 69 11.97 -7.92 -0.82
CA TYR A 69 11.74 -8.88 -1.91
C TYR A 69 10.51 -8.58 -2.75
N LYS A 70 9.43 -8.08 -2.13
CA LYS A 70 8.21 -7.67 -2.86
C LYS A 70 8.48 -6.57 -3.89
N TYR A 71 9.36 -5.63 -3.57
CA TYR A 71 9.68 -4.51 -4.46
C TYR A 71 10.94 -4.70 -5.31
N LEU A 72 11.86 -5.57 -4.87
CA LEU A 72 13.12 -5.87 -5.54
C LEU A 72 13.28 -7.41 -5.65
N PRO A 73 12.52 -8.05 -6.55
CA PRO A 73 12.59 -9.49 -6.76
C PRO A 73 13.98 -9.94 -7.23
N VAL A 74 14.24 -11.24 -7.15
CA VAL A 74 15.42 -11.86 -7.76
C VAL A 74 15.01 -12.23 -9.19
N GLU A 75 15.76 -11.76 -10.19
CA GLU A 75 15.61 -12.25 -11.56
C GLU A 75 16.10 -13.69 -11.61
N ASN A 76 15.34 -14.58 -12.25
CA ASN A 76 15.75 -15.96 -12.52
C ASN A 76 16.70 -16.01 -13.72
#